data_AF-Q4SYL6-F1
#
_entry.id   AF-Q4SYL6-F1
#
_cell.length_a   1.000
_cell.length_b   1.000
_cell.length_c   1.000
_cell.angle_alpha   90.00
_cell.angle_beta   90.00
_cell.angle_gamma   90.00
#
_symmetry.space_group_name_H-M   'P 1'
#
loop_
_entity.id
_entity.type
_entity.pdbx_description
1 polymer ?
#
loop_
_entity_poly.entity_id
_entity_poly.type
_entity_poly.pdbx_seq_one_letter_code
_entity_poly.pdbx_strand_id
1 'polypeptide(L)'
;STAYTQQTFPAQQLILTIHTVLPAFFIIWLFYIPIGIDLYVSSNNIRDFEVDYTGIDTSSPCYSCAKNLSPCHCTVTFSSDPSCQFEGLNNVFMYYGLSNFYQGHRHYVNSRDDSQLTGDSFALN
;
A
#
# COMPACT_ATOMS: atom_id res chain seq x y z
N SER A 1 -39.35 1.92 -41.04
CA SER A 1 -39.29 1.26 -39.71
C SER A 1 -37.93 0.59 -39.60
N THR A 2 -37.11 0.97 -38.62
CA THR A 2 -35.68 0.56 -38.51
C THR A 2 -35.47 -0.53 -37.47
N ALA A 3 -34.42 -1.37 -37.61
CA ALA A 3 -34.14 -2.50 -36.70
C ALA A 3 -33.94 -2.09 -35.23
N TYR A 4 -33.48 -0.85 -34.97
CA TYR A 4 -33.36 -0.28 -33.62
C TYR A 4 -34.74 -0.04 -32.96
N THR A 5 -35.70 0.52 -33.70
CA THR A 5 -37.08 0.75 -33.23
C THR A 5 -37.91 -0.54 -33.10
N GLN A 6 -37.46 -1.66 -33.70
CA GLN A 6 -38.10 -2.98 -33.62
C GLN A 6 -37.42 -3.93 -32.63
N GLN A 7 -36.33 -3.49 -31.97
CA GLN A 7 -35.54 -4.33 -31.04
C GLN A 7 -35.07 -5.67 -31.65
N THR A 8 -34.79 -5.70 -32.95
CA THR A 8 -34.30 -6.89 -33.68
C THR A 8 -32.79 -6.81 -33.95
N PHE A 9 -32.04 -6.24 -33.01
CA PHE A 9 -30.59 -6.18 -33.14
C PHE A 9 -29.97 -7.56 -32.88
N PRO A 10 -29.02 -8.04 -33.70
CA PRO A 10 -28.37 -9.33 -33.46
C PRO A 10 -27.60 -9.27 -32.13
N ALA A 11 -28.01 -10.11 -31.18
CA ALA A 11 -27.32 -10.29 -29.91
C ALA A 11 -26.90 -11.76 -29.80
N GLN A 12 -25.64 -12.00 -29.46
CA GLN A 12 -25.22 -13.33 -29.04
C GLN A 12 -25.71 -13.55 -27.61
N GLN A 13 -26.72 -14.42 -27.46
CA GLN A 13 -27.18 -14.86 -26.16
C GLN A 13 -26.28 -15.99 -25.67
N LEU A 14 -25.47 -15.72 -24.65
CA LEU A 14 -24.65 -16.75 -24.03
C LEU A 14 -25.49 -17.54 -23.04
N ILE A 15 -25.75 -18.80 -23.35
CA ILE A 15 -26.48 -19.71 -22.46
C ILE A 15 -25.45 -20.38 -21.55
N LEU A 16 -25.39 -19.96 -20.28
CA LEU A 16 -24.53 -20.57 -19.27
C LEU A 16 -25.17 -21.87 -18.77
N THR A 17 -24.65 -22.99 -19.25
CA THR A 17 -25.07 -24.34 -18.84
C THR A 17 -23.93 -24.97 -18.03
N ILE A 18 -24.24 -25.92 -17.13
CA ILE A 18 -23.23 -26.61 -16.31
C ILE A 18 -22.07 -27.16 -17.16
N HIS A 19 -22.36 -27.66 -18.36
CA HIS A 19 -21.36 -28.22 -19.27
C HIS A 19 -20.38 -27.18 -19.85
N THR A 20 -20.76 -25.90 -19.90
CA THR A 20 -19.88 -24.80 -20.37
C THR A 20 -19.19 -24.08 -19.21
N VAL A 21 -19.86 -23.98 -18.06
CA VAL A 21 -19.38 -23.25 -16.89
C VAL A 21 -18.34 -24.04 -16.09
N LEU A 22 -18.55 -25.34 -15.91
CA LEU A 22 -17.63 -26.20 -15.14
C LEU A 22 -16.20 -26.22 -15.70
N PRO A 23 -15.95 -26.48 -17.00
CA PRO A 23 -14.59 -26.44 -17.55
C PRO A 23 -13.96 -25.04 -17.51
N ALA A 24 -14.76 -23.98 -17.66
CA ALA A 24 -14.26 -22.60 -17.56
C ALA A 24 -13.69 -22.32 -16.16
N PHE A 25 -14.38 -22.74 -15.10
CA PHE A 25 -13.88 -22.60 -13.73
C PHE A 25 -12.58 -23.38 -13.48
N PHE A 26 -12.45 -24.59 -14.02
CA PHE A 26 -11.22 -25.37 -13.88
C PHE A 26 -10.02 -24.71 -14.56
N ILE A 27 -10.22 -24.14 -15.75
CA ILE A 27 -9.18 -23.39 -16.47
C ILE A 27 -8.74 -22.19 -15.64
N ILE A 28 -9.71 -21.41 -15.16
CA ILE A 28 -9.45 -20.23 -14.33
C ILE A 28 -8.66 -20.61 -13.07
N TRP A 29 -9.07 -21.68 -12.38
CA TRP A 29 -8.39 -22.16 -11.18
C TRP A 29 -6.95 -22.61 -11.47
N LEU A 30 -6.74 -23.33 -12.58
CA LEU A 30 -5.43 -23.77 -13.02
C LEU A 30 -4.46 -22.61 -13.31
N PHE A 31 -4.96 -21.47 -13.77
CA PHE A 31 -4.15 -20.26 -13.93
C PHE A 31 -3.91 -19.54 -12.60
N TYR A 32 -4.91 -19.44 -11.72
CA TYR A 32 -4.77 -18.66 -10.50
C TYR A 32 -3.96 -19.35 -9.40
N ILE A 33 -3.90 -20.68 -9.34
CA ILE A 33 -3.05 -21.38 -8.36
C ILE A 33 -1.57 -21.04 -8.51
N PRO A 34 -0.92 -21.22 -9.68
CA PRO A 34 0.51 -20.95 -9.80
C PRO A 34 0.80 -19.48 -9.52
N ILE A 35 -0.02 -18.57 -10.04
CA ILE A 35 0.10 -17.13 -9.76
C ILE A 35 0.01 -16.86 -8.25
N GLY A 36 -0.93 -17.49 -7.55
CA GLY A 36 -1.07 -17.37 -6.10
C GLY A 36 0.13 -17.92 -5.33
N ILE A 37 0.68 -19.06 -5.74
CA ILE A 37 1.89 -19.65 -5.14
C ILE A 37 3.08 -18.71 -5.35
N ASP A 38 3.28 -18.21 -6.57
CA ASP A 38 4.38 -17.29 -6.91
C ASP A 38 4.29 -16.00 -6.08
N LEU A 39 3.10 -15.39 -6.00
CA LEU A 39 2.87 -14.21 -5.17
C LEU A 39 3.08 -14.49 -3.67
N TYR A 40 2.63 -15.65 -3.18
CA TYR A 40 2.81 -16.05 -1.78
C TYR A 40 4.29 -16.23 -1.42
N VAL A 41 5.05 -16.92 -2.27
CA VAL A 41 6.49 -17.10 -2.09
C VAL A 41 7.20 -15.75 -2.16
N SER A 42 6.85 -14.92 -3.15
CA SER A 42 7.42 -13.58 -3.28
C SER A 42 7.13 -12.71 -2.05
N SER A 43 5.92 -12.78 -1.49
CA SER A 43 5.53 -12.03 -0.30
C SER A 43 6.33 -12.45 0.93
N ASN A 44 6.52 -13.76 1.14
CA ASN A 44 7.25 -14.28 2.30
C ASN A 44 8.78 -14.10 2.20
N ASN A 45 9.29 -13.81 1.01
CA ASN A 45 10.70 -13.50 0.81
C ASN A 45 11.05 -12.06 1.22
N ILE A 46 10.05 -11.18 1.36
CA ILE A 46 10.25 -9.82 1.86
C ILE A 46 10.50 -9.90 3.36
N ARG A 47 11.58 -9.26 3.81
CA ARG A 47 11.89 -9.07 5.23
C ARG A 47 11.50 -7.67 5.63
N ASP A 48 10.61 -7.55 6.60
CA ASP A 48 10.18 -6.31 7.21
C ASP A 48 10.58 -6.28 8.69
N PHE A 49 10.98 -5.10 9.16
CA PHE A 49 11.31 -4.85 10.56
C PHE A 49 10.79 -3.48 10.95
N GLU A 50 9.96 -3.44 11.98
CA GLU A 50 9.29 -2.24 12.47
C GLU A 50 9.72 -1.93 13.91
N VAL A 51 10.01 -0.66 14.19
CA VAL A 51 10.36 -0.20 15.53
C VAL A 51 9.54 1.02 15.89
N ASP A 52 8.81 0.93 17.00
CA ASP A 52 8.13 2.07 17.58
C ASP A 52 9.11 2.96 18.36
N TYR A 53 9.24 4.21 17.93
CA TYR A 53 10.09 5.24 18.54
C TYR A 53 9.27 6.38 19.19
N THR A 54 7.96 6.20 19.37
CA THR A 54 7.05 7.24 19.91
C THR A 54 7.37 7.61 21.36
N GLY A 55 7.91 6.67 22.13
CA GLY A 55 8.37 6.93 23.50
C GLY A 55 7.26 6.97 24.54
N ILE A 56 6.21 6.13 24.41
CA ILE A 56 5.08 6.09 25.35
C ILE A 56 5.49 5.43 26.68
N ASP A 57 6.28 4.36 26.61
CA ASP A 57 6.73 3.62 27.78
C ASP A 57 7.89 4.31 28.49
N THR A 58 7.88 4.31 29.82
CA THR A 58 8.98 4.84 30.65
C THR A 58 10.31 4.12 30.44
N SER A 59 10.28 2.88 29.94
CA SER A 59 11.48 2.09 29.61
C SER A 59 12.08 2.44 28.24
N SER A 60 11.35 3.19 27.41
CA SER A 60 11.81 3.50 26.06
C SER A 60 12.91 4.57 26.07
N PRO A 61 13.92 4.48 25.20
CA PRO A 61 14.99 5.47 25.12
C PRO A 61 14.48 6.85 24.68
N CYS A 62 13.32 6.92 24.02
CA CYS A 62 12.70 8.15 23.53
C CYS A 62 11.65 8.75 24.50
N TYR A 63 11.45 8.17 25.69
CA TYR A 63 10.40 8.64 26.64
C TYR A 63 10.56 10.10 27.07
N SER A 64 11.80 10.53 27.30
CA SER A 64 12.11 11.91 27.66
C SER A 64 11.79 12.89 26.53
N CYS A 65 12.00 12.46 25.28
CA CYS A 65 11.68 13.24 24.08
C CYS A 65 10.18 13.37 23.84
N ALA A 66 9.39 12.34 24.18
CA ALA A 66 7.94 12.41 24.06
C ALA A 66 7.32 13.48 24.99
N LYS A 67 7.98 13.77 26.12
CA LYS A 67 7.51 14.77 27.09
C LYS A 67 8.01 16.19 26.84
N ASN A 68 9.25 16.34 26.37
CA ASN A 68 9.91 17.64 26.24
C ASN A 68 10.11 17.99 24.76
N LEU A 69 9.37 18.99 24.28
CA LEU A 69 9.47 19.47 22.92
C LEU A 69 10.54 20.57 22.81
N SER A 70 11.81 20.16 22.74
CA SER A 70 12.98 21.00 22.44
C SER A 70 14.06 20.05 21.91
N PRO A 71 15.04 20.48 21.07
CA PRO A 71 15.75 19.57 20.17
C PRO A 71 16.21 18.32 20.91
N CYS A 72 15.49 17.23 20.68
CA CYS A 72 15.64 16.01 21.45
C CYS A 72 16.17 14.96 20.50
N HIS A 73 17.26 14.33 20.91
CA HIS A 73 17.91 13.29 20.15
C HIS A 73 17.73 11.99 20.92
N CYS A 74 16.97 11.05 20.37
CA CYS A 74 16.89 9.70 20.89
C CYS A 74 17.48 8.71 19.89
N THR A 75 18.17 7.70 20.42
CA THR A 75 18.82 6.66 19.63
C THR A 75 18.15 5.34 19.92
N VAL A 76 17.72 4.64 18.88
CA VAL A 76 17.07 3.34 18.98
C VAL A 76 17.97 2.29 18.33
N THR A 77 18.36 1.28 19.09
CA THR A 77 19.26 0.21 18.65
C THR A 77 18.46 -1.05 18.36
N PHE A 78 18.63 -1.61 17.16
CA PHE A 78 17.86 -2.78 16.70
C PHE A 78 18.72 -3.91 16.11
N SER A 79 20.05 -3.84 16.28
CA SER A 79 21.01 -4.77 15.67
C SER A 79 20.94 -6.21 16.19
N SER A 80 20.17 -6.49 17.25
CA SER A 80 20.09 -7.81 17.89
C SER A 80 18.98 -8.71 17.36
N ASP A 81 18.07 -8.19 16.53
CA ASP A 81 16.95 -8.98 16.03
C ASP A 81 17.35 -9.74 14.76
N PRO A 82 17.13 -11.07 14.67
CA PRO A 82 17.38 -11.83 13.44
C PRO A 82 16.54 -11.36 12.24
N SER A 83 15.43 -10.65 12.46
CA SER A 83 14.65 -10.00 11.39
C SER A 83 15.34 -8.77 10.79
N CYS A 84 16.29 -8.16 11.49
CA CYS A 84 17.14 -7.07 10.99
C CYS A 84 18.31 -7.55 10.12
N GLN A 85 18.46 -8.87 9.94
CA GLN A 85 19.51 -9.44 9.10
C GLN A 85 19.05 -9.42 7.64
N PHE A 86 19.27 -8.28 6.98
CA PHE A 86 19.03 -8.10 5.56
C PHE A 86 20.15 -8.71 4.69
N GLU A 87 20.79 -9.77 5.17
CA GLU A 87 21.95 -10.37 4.52
C GLU A 87 21.53 -10.99 3.18
N GLY A 88 22.18 -10.55 2.09
CA GLY A 88 21.87 -10.98 0.73
C GLY A 88 20.79 -10.16 0.00
N LEU A 89 20.24 -9.09 0.62
CA LEU A 89 19.34 -8.15 -0.04
C LEU A 89 20.14 -6.97 -0.63
N ASN A 90 20.01 -6.74 -1.94
CA ASN A 90 20.71 -5.63 -2.62
C ASN A 90 20.05 -4.26 -2.39
N ASN A 91 18.77 -4.23 -1.99
CA ASN A 91 17.99 -3.00 -1.82
C ASN A 91 17.31 -2.99 -0.45
N VAL A 92 17.62 -1.99 0.36
CA VAL A 92 16.98 -1.74 1.67
C VAL A 92 16.23 -0.41 1.58
N PHE A 93 14.97 -0.42 2.00
CA PHE A 93 14.12 0.76 2.03
C PHE A 93 13.78 1.11 3.48
N MET A 94 13.88 2.39 3.83
CA MET A 94 13.50 2.89 5.15
C MET A 94 12.23 3.71 5.01
N TYR A 95 11.23 3.40 5.82
CA TYR A 95 9.96 4.12 5.89
C TYR A 95 9.73 4.63 7.31
N TYR A 96 9.04 5.76 7.43
CA TYR A 96 8.52 6.24 8.71
C TYR A 96 7.00 6.06 8.72
N GLY A 97 6.50 5.46 9.80
CA GLY A 97 5.07 5.25 10.01
C GLY A 97 4.50 6.33 10.93
N LEU A 98 3.32 6.86 10.57
CA LEU A 98 2.55 7.74 11.44
C LEU A 98 1.17 7.11 11.65
N SER A 99 0.83 6.82 12.90
CA SER A 99 -0.51 6.40 13.28
C SER A 99 -1.35 7.60 13.70
N ASN A 100 -2.69 7.50 13.59
CA ASN A 100 -3.63 8.57 13.94
C ASN A 100 -3.41 9.92 13.20
N PHE A 101 -2.78 9.89 12.03
CA PHE A 101 -2.58 11.07 11.18
C PHE A 101 -3.44 10.99 9.91
N TYR A 102 -4.51 11.79 9.85
CA TYR A 102 -5.53 11.71 8.79
C TYR A 102 -5.20 12.54 7.55
N GLN A 103 -4.26 12.06 6.74
CA GLN A 103 -3.87 12.73 5.48
C GLN A 103 -4.99 12.78 4.43
N GLY A 104 -5.97 11.87 4.47
CA GLY A 104 -7.10 11.83 3.53
C GLY A 104 -8.18 12.88 3.77
N HIS A 105 -8.06 13.72 4.82
CA HIS A 105 -9.07 14.72 5.14
C HIS A 105 -9.13 15.82 4.07
N ARG A 106 -10.32 16.13 3.53
CA ARG A 106 -10.51 17.07 2.41
C ARG A 106 -9.83 18.43 2.66
N HIS A 107 -9.98 19.02 3.84
CA HIS A 107 -9.35 20.32 4.14
C HIS A 107 -7.84 20.24 4.22
N TYR A 108 -7.28 19.10 4.65
CA TYR A 108 -5.84 18.89 4.67
C TYR A 108 -5.30 18.77 3.25
N VAL A 109 -5.96 17.97 2.41
CA VAL A 109 -5.58 17.79 0.99
C VAL A 109 -5.70 19.09 0.21
N ASN A 110 -6.74 19.90 0.47
CA ASN A 110 -6.97 21.17 -0.20
C ASN A 110 -6.05 22.30 0.30
N SER A 111 -5.39 22.13 1.44
CA SER A 111 -4.51 23.15 2.03
C SER A 111 -3.09 23.05 1.45
N ARG A 112 -2.97 23.05 0.12
CA ARG A 112 -1.71 23.07 -0.63
C ARG A 112 -1.90 23.86 -1.93
N ASP A 113 -0.80 24.40 -2.44
CA ASP A 113 -0.78 25.09 -3.73
C ASP A 113 0.17 24.36 -4.69
N ASP A 114 -0.39 23.72 -5.72
CA ASP A 114 0.38 22.94 -6.68
C ASP A 114 1.25 23.84 -7.59
N SER A 115 0.84 25.10 -7.84
CA SER A 115 1.64 26.07 -8.60
C SER A 115 2.86 26.52 -7.79
N GLN A 116 2.70 26.72 -6.48
CA GLN A 116 3.83 26.98 -5.59
C GLN A 116 4.80 25.78 -5.54
N LEU A 117 4.28 24.55 -5.39
CA LEU A 117 5.10 23.34 -5.30
C LEU A 117 5.88 23.04 -6.59
N THR A 118 5.36 23.44 -7.74
CA THR A 118 6.05 23.33 -9.04
C THR A 118 7.03 24.47 -9.31
N GLY A 119 7.05 25.50 -8.45
CA GLY A 119 7.99 26.62 -8.54
C GLY A 119 7.54 27.76 -9.45
N ASP A 120 6.24 27.90 -9.70
CA ASP A 120 5.71 29.03 -10.49
C ASP A 120 5.86 30.34 -9.71
N SER A 121 6.63 31.28 -10.27
CA SER A 121 6.86 32.60 -9.67
C SER A 121 5.60 33.47 -9.58
N PHE A 122 4.57 33.19 -10.37
CA PHE A 122 3.30 33.92 -10.33
C PHE A 122 2.37 33.46 -9.20
N ALA A 123 2.64 32.31 -8.57
CA ALA A 123 1.83 31.78 -7.46
C ALA A 123 1.99 32.58 -6.15
N LEU A 124 2.97 33.50 -6.09
CA LEU A 124 3.26 34.32 -4.92
C LEU A 124 2.62 35.72 -4.97
N ASN A 125 1.82 36.03 -6.00
CA ASN A 125 1.31 37.37 -6.28
C ASN A 125 -0.22 37.46 -6.19
#